data_AF-A0A8T4V2Y7-F1
#
_entry.id   AF-A0A8T4V2Y7-F1
#
_cell.length_a   1.000
_cell.length_b   1.000
_cell.length_c   1.000
_cell.angle_alpha   90.00
_cell.angle_beta   90.00
_cell.angle_gamma   90.00
#
_symmetry.space_group_name_H-M   'P 1'
#
loop_
_entity.id
_entity.type
_entity.pdbx_description
1 polymer ?
#
loop_
_entity_poly.entity_id
_entity_poly.type
_entity_poly.pdbx_seq_one_letter_code
_entity_poly.pdbx_strand_id
1 'polypeptide(L)' 'MAKTIMISNELYKELKKIKKENSFTEVIKDLLDRTQKIKKGSDLLNCFGILKKDKEWEEIDKDLKIGWKTWSKRYA' A
#
# COMPACT_ATOMS: atom_id res chain seq x y z
N MET A 1 15.98 -1.69 -24.20
CA MET A 1 15.55 -2.62 -25.27
C MET A 1 14.04 -2.57 -25.35
N ALA A 2 13.46 -2.26 -26.51
CA ALA A 2 12.02 -2.15 -26.66
C ALA A 2 11.39 -3.56 -26.61
N LYS A 3 10.31 -3.71 -25.84
CA LYS A 3 9.49 -4.93 -25.81
C LYS A 3 8.09 -4.57 -26.29
N THR A 4 7.56 -5.35 -27.21
CA THR A 4 6.21 -5.16 -27.75
C THR A 4 5.22 -5.95 -26.91
N ILE A 5 4.12 -5.30 -26.52
CA ILE A 5 3.01 -5.93 -25.80
C ILE A 5 1.75 -5.65 -26.61
N MET A 6 0.95 -6.69 -26.86
CA MET A 6 -0.36 -6.53 -27.47
C MET A 6 -1.41 -6.31 -26.39
N ILE A 7 -2.26 -5.30 -26.58
CA ILE A 7 -3.33 -4.94 -25.66
C ILE A 7 -4.63 -4.72 -26.44
N SER A 8 -5.77 -4.83 -25.76
CA SER A 8 -7.06 -4.53 -26.37
C SER A 8 -7.16 -3.04 -26.72
N ASN A 9 -7.95 -2.73 -27.75
CA ASN A 9 -8.19 -1.35 -28.18
C ASN A 9 -8.84 -0.51 -27.07
N GLU A 10 -9.64 -1.13 -26.21
CA GLU A 10 -10.27 -0.49 -25.06
C GLU A 10 -9.24 -0.10 -24.01
N LEU A 11 -8.35 -1.03 -23.64
CA LEU A 11 -7.29 -0.79 -22.67
C LEU A 11 -6.32 0.30 -23.17
N TYR A 12 -6.04 0.34 -24.47
CA TYR A 12 -5.23 1.41 -25.06
C TYR A 12 -5.90 2.79 -24.90
N LYS A 13 -7.22 2.90 -25.13
CA LYS A 13 -7.96 4.16 -24.95
C LYS A 13 -7.90 4.63 -23.50
N GLU A 14 -8.04 3.72 -22.55
CA GLU A 14 -7.94 4.03 -21.12
C GLU A 14 -6.54 4.48 -20.73
N LEU A 15 -5.50 3.73 -21.14
CA LEU A 15 -4.11 4.10 -20.89
C LEU A 15 -3.77 5.45 -21.52
N LYS A 16 -4.29 5.76 -22.72
CA LYS A 16 -4.08 7.06 -23.37
C LYS A 16 -4.68 8.21 -22.56
N LYS A 17 -5.85 8.02 -21.92
CA LYS A 17 -6.45 9.03 -21.03
C LYS A 17 -5.61 9.25 -19.77
N ILE A 18 -5.08 8.18 -19.18
CA ILE A 18 -4.28 8.22 -17.95
C ILE A 18 -2.90 8.84 -18.21
N LYS A 19 -2.32 8.54 -19.38
CA LYS A 19 -0.96 8.95 -19.75
C LYS A 19 -0.71 10.46 -19.68
N LYS A 20 -1.69 11.29 -20.07
CA LYS A 20 -1.51 12.75 -20.21
C LYS A 20 -0.18 13.07 -20.91
N GLU A 21 0.75 13.73 -20.22
CA GLU A 21 2.08 14.11 -20.73
C GLU A 21 3.16 13.03 -20.52
N ASN A 22 2.93 12.06 -19.65
CA ASN A 22 3.92 11.03 -19.30
C ASN A 22 4.10 9.98 -20.40
N SER A 23 5.12 9.12 -20.29
CA SER A 23 5.28 7.95 -21.16
C SER A 23 4.40 6.78 -20.70
N PHE A 24 4.01 5.87 -21.62
CA PHE A 24 3.27 4.66 -21.24
C PHE A 24 4.07 3.80 -20.25
N THR A 25 5.39 3.80 -20.38
CA THR A 25 6.29 3.06 -19.48
C THR A 25 6.22 3.58 -18.06
N GLU A 26 6.23 4.91 -17.86
CA GLU A 26 6.10 5.52 -16.53
C GLU A 26 4.73 5.24 -15.93
N VAL A 27 3.67 5.35 -16.72
CA VAL A 27 2.30 5.06 -16.27
C VAL A 27 2.17 3.61 -15.80
N ILE A 28 2.69 2.66 -16.59
CA ILE A 28 2.66 1.24 -16.23
C ILE A 28 3.50 0.99 -14.97
N LYS A 29 4.69 1.61 -14.86
CA LYS A 29 5.54 1.50 -13.67
C LYS A 29 4.84 2.04 -12.42
N ASP A 30 4.22 3.21 -12.51
CA ASP A 30 3.44 3.81 -11.43
C ASP A 30 2.27 2.92 -10.99
N LEU A 31 1.55 2.33 -11.95
CA LEU A 31 0.45 1.40 -11.65
C LEU A 31 0.96 0.13 -10.95
N LEU A 32 2.09 -0.43 -11.40
CA LEU A 32 2.72 -1.57 -10.75
C LEU A 32 3.22 -1.23 -9.35
N ASP A 33 3.86 -0.07 -9.18
CA ASP A 33 4.37 0.40 -7.89
C ASP A 33 3.24 0.67 -6.90
N ARG A 34 2.11 1.24 -7.34
CA ARG A 34 0.90 1.39 -6.52
C ARG A 34 0.35 0.04 -6.08
N THR A 35 0.27 -0.92 -7.01
CA THR A 35 -0.25 -2.26 -6.72
C THR A 35 0.67 -3.05 -5.77
N GLN A 36 1.99 -2.86 -5.88
CA GLN A 36 2.96 -3.47 -4.97
C GLN A 36 2.97 -2.80 -3.59
N LYS A 37 2.76 -1.49 -3.51
CA LYS A 37 2.65 -0.77 -2.23
C LYS A 37 1.43 -1.18 -1.42
N ILE A 38 0.33 -1.54 -2.08
CA ILE A 38 -0.89 -2.08 -1.42
C ILE A 38 -0.61 -3.43 -0.72
N LYS A 39 0.46 -4.17 -1.07
CA LYS A 39 0.72 -5.52 -0.55
C LYS A 39 1.43 -5.60 0.82
N LYS A 40 1.64 -4.50 1.56
CA LYS A 40 2.32 -4.56 2.87
C LYS A 40 1.67 -3.68 3.93
N GLY A 41 0.58 -4.14 4.54
CA GLY A 41 0.13 -3.76 5.90
C GLY A 41 -0.16 -2.28 6.20
N SER A 42 0.11 -1.35 5.27
CA SER A 42 -0.05 0.08 5.46
C SER A 42 -1.50 0.52 5.45
N ASP A 43 -2.37 -0.19 4.71
CA ASP A 43 -3.80 0.12 4.71
C ASP A 43 -4.51 -0.36 5.99
N LEU A 44 -3.99 -1.39 6.67
CA LEU A 44 -4.44 -1.73 8.03
C LEU A 44 -4.02 -0.65 9.04
N LEU A 45 -2.83 -0.05 8.88
CA LEU A 45 -2.43 1.12 9.66
C LEU A 45 -3.30 2.35 9.37
N ASN A 46 -3.81 2.50 8.14
CA ASN A 46 -4.80 3.53 7.80
C ASN A 46 -6.18 3.24 8.42
N CYS A 47 -6.57 1.97 8.62
CA CYS A 47 -7.75 1.62 9.43
C CYS A 47 -7.56 1.98 10.92
N PHE A 48 -6.33 1.97 11.43
CA PHE A 48 -5.99 2.54 12.75
C PHE A 48 -5.93 4.07 12.76
N GLY A 49 -6.12 4.73 11.61
CA GLY A 49 -6.00 6.18 11.40
C GLY A 49 -7.04 7.07 12.09
N ILE A 50 -7.67 6.62 13.17
CA ILE A 50 -8.67 7.40 13.94
C ILE A 50 -8.27 7.60 15.41
N LEU A 51 -7.24 6.91 15.92
CA LEU A 51 -6.77 7.25 17.26
C LEU A 51 -5.82 8.45 17.16
N LYS A 52 -6.31 9.60 17.62
CA LYS A 52 -5.49 10.77 17.90
C LYS A 52 -4.34 10.29 18.81
N LYS A 53 -3.10 10.66 18.51
CA LYS A 53 -1.96 10.35 19.39
C LYS A 53 -2.01 11.23 20.64
N ASP A 54 -2.98 10.96 21.49
CA ASP A 54 -3.15 11.55 22.80
C ASP A 54 -2.66 10.58 23.89
N LYS A 55 -2.78 10.98 25.15
CA LYS A 55 -2.28 10.19 26.29
C LYS A 55 -2.91 8.79 26.35
N GLU A 56 -4.17 8.66 25.94
CA GLU A 56 -4.90 7.39 25.96
C GLU A 56 -4.30 6.41 24.94
N TRP A 57 -3.91 6.91 23.75
CA TRP A 57 -3.20 6.11 22.77
C TRP A 57 -1.84 5.58 23.28
N GLU A 58 -1.08 6.41 24.00
CA GLU A 58 0.23 6.00 24.55
C GLU A 58 0.11 4.90 25.62
N GLU A 59 -0.95 4.93 26.42
CA GLU A 59 -1.22 3.89 27.42
C GLU A 59 -1.60 2.57 26.74
N ILE A 60 -2.51 2.62 25.76
CA ILE A 60 -2.93 1.44 25.00
C ILE A 60 -1.75 0.81 24.24
N ASP A 61 -0.87 1.61 23.63
CA ASP A 61 0.33 1.10 22.93
C ASP A 61 1.31 0.39 23.88
N LYS A 62 1.50 0.91 25.10
CA LYS A 62 2.33 0.26 26.11
C LYS A 62 1.77 -1.09 26.53
N ASP A 63 0.47 -1.15 26.82
CA ASP A 63 -0.20 -2.38 27.25
C ASP A 63 -0.18 -3.45 26.16
N LEU A 64 -0.44 -3.06 24.90
CA LEU A 64 -0.36 -3.95 23.75
C LEU A 64 1.05 -4.51 23.55
N LYS A 65 2.09 -3.69 23.70
CA LYS A 65 3.49 -4.14 23.61
C LYS A 65 3.85 -5.16 24.69
N ILE A 66 3.38 -4.95 25.92
CA ILE A 66 3.60 -5.88 27.03
C ILE A 66 2.84 -7.19 26.78
N GLY A 67 1.58 -7.11 26.37
CA GLY A 67 0.75 -8.26 26.02
C GLY A 67 1.37 -9.07 24.88
N TRP A 68 1.81 -8.40 23.82
CA TRP A 68 2.49 -9.04 22.69
C TRP A 68 3.79 -9.73 23.10
N LYS A 69 4.62 -9.10 23.92
CA LYS A 69 5.87 -9.69 24.43
C LYS A 69 5.62 -10.93 25.29
N THR A 70 4.55 -10.92 26.07
CA THR A 70 4.16 -12.05 26.92
C THR A 70 3.60 -13.20 26.09
N TRP A 71 2.73 -12.88 25.14
CA TRP A 71 2.14 -13.86 24.22
C TRP A 71 3.21 -14.51 23.35
N SER A 72 4.08 -13.72 22.72
CA SER A 72 5.18 -14.23 21.89
C SER A 72 6.12 -15.12 22.70
N LYS A 73 6.51 -14.75 23.92
CA LYS A 73 7.33 -15.62 24.78
C LYS A 73 6.66 -16.96 25.11
N ARG A 74 5.33 -17.02 25.11
CA ARG A 74 4.55 -18.21 25.49
C ARG A 74 4.17 -19.09 24.30
N TYR A 75 4.05 -18.52 23.10
CA TYR A 75 3.45 -19.18 21.93
C TYR A 75 4.26 -19.06 20.63
N ALA A 76 5.33 -18.25 20.57
CA ALA A 76 6.23 -18.10 19.42
C ALA A 76 7.62 -18.64 19.75
#